data_AF-F0VIB9-F1
#
_entry.id   AF-F0VIB9-F1
#
_cell.length_a   1.000
_cell.length_b   1.000
_cell.length_c   1.000
_cell.angle_alpha   90.00
_cell.angle_beta   90.00
_cell.angle_gamma   90.00
#
_symmetry.space_group_name_H-M   'P 1'
#
loop_
_entity.id
_entity.type
_entity.pdbx_description
1 polymer ?
#
loop_
_entity_poly.entity_id
_entity_poly.type
_entity_poly.pdbx_seq_one_letter_code
_entity_poly.pdbx_strand_id
1 'polypeptide(L)'
;MALQASAPPAPMPSSTSTLPPSFDFSADLGYPVSVRTTTGETFRGELYCYEKGPSGLITLKEDTEPGKANFHVIRQGAVVDLVSERQNGDARQNLSKPPAIDRGVVDHSEKAAIAEFEKRKYTIGVGVTAEAQDLFDFIWKTHPDCVWRGQDIVIQSLEVTIRPPYEPSSVSGRDARAKERITNVAMKFRQKREREAARQPQHGALLPGGASAPNLANGACDSTLVPREAVEPADGGPSATDSVSSRVG
;
A
#
# COMPACT_ATOMS: atom_id res chain seq x y z
N MET A 1 -72.81 42.81 -8.60
CA MET A 1 -71.76 42.40 -7.64
C MET A 1 -71.24 41.04 -8.10
N ALA A 2 -70.12 41.01 -8.81
CA ALA A 2 -69.47 39.78 -9.25
C ALA A 2 -68.21 39.58 -8.40
N LEU A 3 -68.17 38.47 -7.66
CA LEU A 3 -67.06 38.06 -6.81
C LEU A 3 -65.89 37.59 -7.69
N GLN A 4 -64.75 38.26 -7.56
CA GLN A 4 -63.52 37.93 -8.27
C GLN A 4 -62.79 36.81 -7.52
N ALA A 5 -62.65 35.65 -8.16
CA ALA A 5 -61.93 34.50 -7.62
C ALA A 5 -60.41 34.74 -7.66
N SER A 6 -59.76 34.55 -6.50
CA SER A 6 -58.31 34.63 -6.33
C SER A 6 -57.63 33.37 -6.89
N ALA A 7 -56.62 33.54 -7.74
CA ALA A 7 -55.81 32.46 -8.28
C ALA A 7 -54.85 31.87 -7.22
N PRO A 8 -54.51 30.57 -7.29
CA PRO A 8 -53.56 29.94 -6.35
C PRO A 8 -52.11 30.39 -6.63
N PRO A 9 -51.24 30.45 -5.60
CA PRO A 9 -49.83 30.82 -5.77
C PRO A 9 -49.07 29.72 -6.51
N ALA A 10 -48.19 30.13 -7.42
CA ALA A 10 -47.36 29.26 -8.24
C ALA A 10 -46.39 28.41 -7.40
N PRO A 11 -46.05 27.18 -7.86
CA PRO A 11 -45.06 26.34 -7.20
C PRO A 11 -43.66 26.99 -7.27
N MET A 12 -42.93 26.93 -6.15
CA MET A 12 -41.57 27.47 -6.03
C MET A 12 -40.61 26.78 -7.02
N PRO A 13 -39.66 27.51 -7.63
CA PRO A 13 -38.66 26.90 -8.48
C PRO A 13 -37.69 26.07 -7.62
N SER A 14 -37.60 24.78 -7.90
CA SER A 14 -36.56 23.90 -7.39
C SER A 14 -35.19 24.38 -7.88
N SER A 15 -34.33 24.78 -6.95
CA SER A 15 -32.95 25.23 -7.18
C SER A 15 -32.13 24.12 -7.83
N THR A 16 -32.11 24.12 -9.16
CA THR A 16 -31.27 23.22 -9.94
C THR A 16 -29.90 23.90 -10.04
N SER A 17 -28.94 23.44 -9.23
CA SER A 17 -27.54 23.85 -9.35
C SER A 17 -27.05 23.42 -10.73
N THR A 18 -27.11 24.35 -11.68
CA THR A 18 -26.64 24.13 -13.04
C THR A 18 -25.22 24.63 -13.05
N LEU A 19 -24.28 23.69 -12.90
CA LEU A 19 -22.87 23.96 -13.18
C LEU A 19 -22.77 24.61 -14.57
N PRO A 20 -21.91 25.62 -14.77
CA PRO A 20 -21.84 26.33 -16.04
C PRO A 20 -21.63 25.35 -17.21
N PRO A 21 -22.24 25.60 -18.38
CA PRO A 21 -22.30 24.68 -19.52
C PRO A 21 -20.95 24.36 -20.18
N SER A 22 -19.84 24.84 -19.63
CA SER A 22 -18.49 24.69 -20.17
C SER A 22 -17.54 23.87 -19.29
N PHE A 23 -17.96 23.40 -18.11
CA PHE A 23 -17.07 22.60 -17.28
C PHE A 23 -17.14 21.12 -17.63
N ASP A 24 -16.04 20.59 -18.16
CA ASP A 24 -15.88 19.18 -18.45
C ASP A 24 -14.87 18.59 -17.48
N PHE A 25 -15.34 17.90 -16.45
CA PHE A 25 -14.49 17.21 -15.47
C PHE A 25 -13.40 16.34 -16.11
N SER A 26 -13.67 15.75 -17.29
CA SER A 26 -12.69 14.95 -18.01
C SER A 26 -11.66 15.78 -18.75
N ALA A 27 -12.04 16.95 -19.24
CA ALA A 27 -11.11 17.87 -19.86
C ALA A 27 -10.26 18.53 -18.77
N ASP A 28 -10.90 19.04 -17.71
CA ASP A 28 -10.35 19.92 -16.65
C ASP A 28 -9.55 19.19 -15.58
N LEU A 29 -9.47 17.86 -15.65
CA LEU A 29 -8.57 17.06 -14.82
C LEU A 29 -7.12 17.56 -14.99
N GLY A 30 -6.45 17.85 -13.88
CA GLY A 30 -5.10 18.38 -13.83
C GLY A 30 -4.98 19.90 -14.05
N TYR A 31 -6.09 20.61 -14.22
CA TYR A 31 -6.09 22.08 -14.30
C TYR A 31 -6.47 22.71 -12.95
N PRO A 32 -5.98 23.93 -12.65
CA PRO A 32 -6.45 24.70 -11.51
C PRO A 32 -7.92 25.07 -11.71
N VAL A 33 -8.73 24.75 -10.70
CA VAL A 33 -10.15 25.05 -10.64
C VAL A 33 -10.49 25.74 -9.33
N SER A 34 -11.48 26.62 -9.38
CA SER A 34 -12.07 27.26 -8.21
C SER A 34 -13.50 26.76 -8.03
N VAL A 35 -13.78 26.18 -6.86
CA VAL A 35 -15.07 25.60 -6.49
C VAL A 35 -15.71 26.46 -5.40
N ARG A 36 -16.96 26.89 -5.60
CA ARG A 36 -17.79 27.53 -4.58
C ARG A 36 -18.88 26.59 -4.11
N THR A 37 -18.98 26.37 -2.81
CA THR A 37 -20.00 25.50 -2.21
C THR A 37 -21.29 26.25 -1.88
N THR A 38 -22.35 25.49 -1.58
CA THR A 38 -23.64 26.00 -1.08
C THR A 38 -23.54 26.72 0.26
N THR A 39 -22.51 26.41 1.06
CA THR A 39 -22.19 27.10 2.32
C THR A 39 -21.48 28.44 2.11
N GLY A 40 -21.12 28.78 0.87
CA GLY A 40 -20.40 30.01 0.52
C GLY A 40 -18.87 29.88 0.61
N GLU A 41 -18.36 28.71 0.99
CA GLU A 41 -16.92 28.43 1.04
C GLU A 41 -16.38 28.32 -0.39
N THR A 42 -15.17 28.84 -0.61
CA THR A 42 -14.49 28.77 -1.91
C THR A 42 -13.17 28.04 -1.73
N PHE A 43 -12.97 26.99 -2.52
CA PHE A 43 -11.76 26.18 -2.54
C PHE A 43 -11.08 26.34 -3.90
N ARG A 44 -9.77 26.56 -3.92
CA ARG A 44 -8.97 26.65 -5.14
C ARG A 44 -7.89 25.58 -5.12
N GLY A 45 -7.74 24.85 -6.21
CA GLY A 45 -6.72 23.81 -6.32
C GLY A 45 -6.76 23.13 -7.69
N GLU A 46 -5.79 22.28 -7.96
CA GLU A 46 -5.77 21.43 -9.14
C GLU A 46 -6.85 20.36 -9.04
N LEU A 47 -7.68 20.17 -10.08
CA LEU A 47 -8.62 19.06 -10.12
C LEU A 47 -7.85 17.74 -10.19
N TYR A 48 -7.72 17.05 -9.06
CA TYR A 48 -6.88 15.86 -8.93
C TYR A 48 -7.61 14.60 -9.37
N CYS A 49 -8.85 14.41 -8.92
CA CYS A 49 -9.71 13.32 -9.38
C CYS A 49 -11.19 13.67 -9.17
N TYR A 50 -12.06 12.94 -9.87
CA TYR A 50 -13.50 13.06 -9.72
C TYR A 50 -14.17 11.70 -9.94
N GLU A 51 -15.32 11.50 -9.31
CA GLU A 51 -16.11 10.28 -9.41
C GLU A 51 -17.31 10.49 -10.34
N LYS A 52 -17.41 9.66 -11.40
CA LYS A 52 -18.62 9.55 -12.23
C LYS A 52 -19.58 8.54 -11.61
N GLY A 53 -20.14 8.87 -10.46
CA GLY A 53 -21.04 8.00 -9.69
C GLY A 53 -22.15 8.79 -9.00
N PRO A 54 -23.12 8.10 -8.37
CA PRO A 54 -24.25 8.76 -7.68
C PRO A 54 -23.79 9.60 -6.48
N SER A 55 -22.64 9.29 -5.90
CA SER A 55 -22.01 10.05 -4.80
C SER A 55 -21.39 11.36 -5.28
N GLY A 56 -20.97 11.41 -6.55
CA GLY A 56 -20.38 12.56 -7.23
C GLY A 56 -19.35 13.30 -6.36
N LEU A 57 -18.17 12.74 -6.15
CA LEU A 57 -17.09 13.39 -5.39
C LEU A 57 -16.09 14.08 -6.33
N ILE A 58 -15.57 15.22 -5.88
CA ILE A 58 -14.55 16.01 -6.55
C ILE A 58 -13.41 16.19 -5.55
N THR A 59 -12.16 15.94 -5.97
CA THR A 59 -10.98 16.17 -5.14
C THR A 59 -10.10 17.24 -5.77
N LEU A 60 -9.85 18.30 -5.01
CA LEU A 60 -8.90 19.35 -5.36
C LEU A 60 -7.60 19.13 -4.59
N LYS A 61 -6.46 19.30 -5.26
CA LYS A 61 -5.14 19.30 -4.67
C LYS A 61 -4.62 20.72 -4.59
N GLU A 62 -4.28 21.17 -3.38
CA GLU A 62 -3.67 22.46 -3.09
C GLU A 62 -2.25 22.22 -2.58
N ASP A 63 -1.26 22.48 -3.42
CA ASP A 63 0.15 22.40 -3.02
C ASP A 63 0.47 23.55 -2.05
N THR A 64 0.89 23.23 -0.83
CA THR A 64 1.20 24.23 0.21
C THR A 64 2.72 24.44 0.33
N GLU A 65 3.47 23.34 0.45
CA GLU A 65 4.94 23.34 0.57
C GLU A 65 5.51 22.25 -0.36
N PRO A 66 6.78 22.32 -0.79
CA PRO A 66 7.40 21.26 -1.58
C PRO A 66 7.31 19.91 -0.83
N GLY A 67 6.52 18.98 -1.38
CA GLY A 67 6.27 17.66 -0.79
C GLY A 67 5.06 17.56 0.16
N LYS A 68 4.32 18.66 0.41
CA LYS A 68 3.05 18.66 1.15
C LYS A 68 1.92 19.29 0.35
N ALA A 69 0.84 18.54 0.22
CA ALA A 69 -0.37 19.01 -0.45
C ALA A 69 -1.60 18.75 0.43
N ASN A 70 -2.53 19.71 0.44
CA ASN A 70 -3.85 19.56 1.02
C ASN A 70 -4.81 19.02 -0.03
N PHE A 71 -5.68 18.09 0.38
CA PHE A 71 -6.69 17.51 -0.50
C PHE A 71 -8.07 17.89 0.01
N HIS A 72 -8.81 18.64 -0.80
CA HIS A 72 -10.20 19.04 -0.51
C HIS A 72 -11.14 18.08 -1.22
N VAL A 73 -11.88 17.27 -0.46
CA VAL A 73 -12.87 16.32 -1.00
C VAL A 73 -14.27 16.90 -0.86
N ILE A 74 -14.87 17.27 -1.99
CA ILE A 74 -16.12 18.02 -2.05
C ILE A 74 -17.17 17.18 -2.79
N ARG A 75 -18.38 17.10 -2.23
CA ARG A 75 -19.53 16.51 -2.95
C ARG A 75 -19.99 17.47 -4.05
N GLN A 76 -20.12 16.95 -5.27
CA GLN A 76 -20.59 17.66 -6.46
C GLN A 76 -21.97 18.31 -6.23
N GLY A 77 -22.88 17.64 -5.51
CA GLY A 77 -24.19 18.21 -5.18
C GLY A 77 -24.12 19.41 -4.23
N ALA A 78 -23.00 19.62 -3.53
CA ALA A 78 -22.77 20.79 -2.68
C ALA A 78 -22.09 21.94 -3.43
N VAL A 79 -21.74 21.76 -4.71
CA VAL A 79 -21.10 22.78 -5.55
C VAL A 79 -22.16 23.66 -6.20
N VAL A 80 -22.00 24.97 -6.03
CA VAL A 80 -22.84 26.01 -6.65
C VAL A 80 -22.19 26.54 -7.92
N ASP A 81 -20.88 26.73 -7.89
CA ASP A 81 -20.14 27.29 -9.01
C ASP A 81 -18.77 26.64 -9.12
N LEU A 82 -18.35 26.41 -10.36
CA LEU A 82 -17.08 25.78 -10.65
C LEU A 82 -16.48 26.45 -11.88
N VAL A 83 -15.34 27.09 -11.67
CA VAL A 83 -14.61 27.83 -12.71
C VAL A 83 -13.29 27.13 -12.98
N SER A 84 -13.09 26.70 -14.23
CA SER A 84 -11.80 26.20 -14.72
C SER A 84 -10.94 27.37 -15.19
N GLU A 85 -9.65 27.39 -14.79
CA GLU A 85 -8.65 28.32 -15.35
C GLU A 85 -8.01 27.77 -16.65
N ARG A 86 -8.62 26.76 -17.29
CA ARG A 86 -8.20 26.27 -18.62
C ARG A 86 -8.17 27.42 -19.63
N GLN A 87 -6.99 27.74 -20.14
CA GLN A 87 -6.86 28.64 -21.29
C GLN A 87 -7.33 27.93 -22.57
N ASN A 88 -8.22 28.60 -23.30
CA ASN A 88 -8.83 28.08 -24.52
C ASN A 88 -7.76 28.03 -25.64
N GLY A 89 -7.14 26.87 -25.85
CA GLY A 89 -6.09 26.70 -26.87
C GLY A 89 -5.02 25.66 -26.52
N ASP A 90 -4.84 25.35 -25.24
CA ASP A 90 -3.92 24.28 -24.83
C ASP A 90 -4.63 22.93 -24.95
N ALA A 91 -4.57 22.33 -26.15
CA ALA A 91 -4.63 20.88 -26.29
C ALA A 91 -3.71 20.27 -25.21
N ARG A 92 -4.13 19.17 -24.56
CA ARG A 92 -3.46 18.45 -23.46
C ARG A 92 -1.92 18.38 -23.61
N GLN A 93 -1.21 19.48 -23.35
CA GLN A 93 0.21 19.62 -23.68
C GLN A 93 1.11 19.15 -22.53
N ASN A 94 0.51 18.89 -21.37
CA ASN A 94 1.21 18.42 -20.17
C ASN A 94 0.71 17.07 -19.65
N LEU A 95 0.18 16.20 -20.52
CA LEU A 95 0.20 14.78 -20.19
C LEU A 95 1.64 14.31 -20.42
N SER A 96 2.47 14.38 -19.37
CA SER A 96 3.73 13.68 -19.38
C SER A 96 3.42 12.23 -19.79
N LYS A 97 4.13 11.74 -20.82
CA LYS A 97 3.98 10.36 -21.25
C LYS A 97 4.14 9.50 -19.98
N PRO A 98 3.21 8.58 -19.67
CA PRO A 98 3.33 7.75 -18.49
C PRO A 98 4.72 7.09 -18.52
N PRO A 99 5.36 6.91 -17.36
CA PRO A 99 6.67 6.31 -17.28
C PRO A 99 6.69 5.04 -18.12
N ALA A 100 7.67 4.91 -19.01
CA ALA A 100 7.82 3.70 -19.79
C ALA A 100 8.14 2.56 -18.82
N ILE A 101 7.22 1.62 -18.68
CA ILE A 101 7.44 0.41 -17.89
C ILE A 101 8.37 -0.49 -18.70
N ASP A 102 9.55 -0.78 -18.16
CA ASP A 102 10.42 -1.79 -18.71
C ASP A 102 9.80 -3.17 -18.48
N ARG A 103 9.40 -3.84 -19.57
CA ARG A 103 8.82 -5.18 -19.52
C ARG A 103 9.81 -6.20 -18.93
N GLY A 104 11.12 -6.03 -19.13
CA GLY A 104 12.13 -6.93 -18.55
C GLY A 104 12.12 -6.90 -17.02
N VAL A 105 11.91 -5.73 -16.42
CA VAL A 105 11.79 -5.57 -14.96
C VAL A 105 10.52 -6.25 -14.44
N VAL A 106 9.41 -6.09 -15.16
CA VAL A 106 8.13 -6.73 -14.80
C VAL A 106 8.24 -8.25 -14.90
N ASP A 107 8.75 -8.77 -16.01
CA ASP A 107 8.91 -10.22 -16.23
C ASP A 107 9.87 -10.83 -15.20
N HIS A 108 10.94 -10.11 -14.83
CA HIS A 108 11.86 -10.54 -13.77
C HIS A 108 11.17 -10.57 -12.41
N SER A 109 10.42 -9.52 -12.07
CA SER A 109 9.68 -9.45 -10.82
C SER A 109 8.59 -10.53 -10.73
N GLU A 110 7.89 -10.81 -11.83
CA GLU A 110 6.90 -11.88 -11.91
C GLU A 110 7.55 -13.25 -11.70
N LYS A 111 8.64 -13.55 -12.42
CA LYS A 111 9.37 -14.81 -12.26
C LYS A 111 9.89 -14.99 -10.83
N ALA A 112 10.41 -13.93 -10.21
CA ALA A 112 10.86 -13.97 -8.82
C ALA A 112 9.69 -14.26 -7.86
N ALA A 113 8.55 -13.59 -8.05
CA ALA A 113 7.35 -13.80 -7.24
C ALA A 113 6.78 -15.22 -7.38
N ILE A 114 6.73 -15.76 -8.60
CA ILE A 114 6.30 -17.15 -8.85
C ILE A 114 7.26 -18.14 -8.19
N ALA A 115 8.58 -17.95 -8.37
CA ALA A 115 9.57 -18.83 -7.76
C ALA A 115 9.52 -18.78 -6.22
N GLU A 116 9.26 -17.62 -5.64
CA GLU A 116 9.05 -17.47 -4.21
C GLU A 116 7.75 -18.15 -3.74
N PHE A 117 6.66 -17.98 -4.49
CA PHE A 117 5.39 -18.64 -4.20
C PHE A 117 5.50 -20.16 -4.26
N GLU A 118 6.15 -20.71 -5.29
CA GLU A 118 6.38 -22.15 -5.41
C GLU A 118 7.19 -22.70 -4.23
N LYS A 119 8.17 -21.94 -3.73
CA LYS A 119 8.90 -22.31 -2.51
C LYS A 119 8.01 -22.28 -1.26
N ARG A 120 7.18 -21.25 -1.11
CA ARG A 120 6.27 -21.08 0.05
C ARG A 120 5.06 -22.01 0.01
N LYS A 121 4.66 -22.50 -1.16
CA LYS A 121 3.50 -23.40 -1.29
C LYS A 121 3.69 -24.68 -0.48
N TYR A 122 4.91 -25.21 -0.42
CA TYR A 122 5.23 -26.41 0.35
C TYR A 122 5.40 -26.15 1.85
N THR A 123 5.43 -24.89 2.30
CA THR A 123 5.49 -24.54 3.71
C THR A 123 4.10 -24.41 4.35
N ILE A 124 3.03 -24.36 3.54
CA ILE A 124 1.65 -24.23 4.03
C ILE A 124 1.03 -25.62 4.14
N GLY A 125 0.65 -26.01 5.36
CA GLY A 125 -0.03 -27.29 5.62
C GLY A 125 -1.50 -27.24 5.17
N VAL A 126 -1.96 -28.30 4.51
CA VAL A 126 -3.37 -28.44 4.10
C VAL A 126 -4.15 -29.16 5.20
N GLY A 127 -5.20 -28.52 5.73
CA GLY A 127 -6.04 -29.12 6.77
C GLY A 127 -5.34 -29.24 8.14
N VAL A 128 -4.34 -28.41 8.41
CA VAL A 128 -3.63 -28.34 9.69
C VAL A 128 -4.21 -27.23 10.56
N THR A 129 -4.01 -27.30 11.88
CA THR A 129 -4.42 -26.23 12.79
C THR A 129 -3.48 -25.03 12.67
N ALA A 130 -3.93 -23.84 13.08
CA ALA A 130 -3.07 -22.65 13.14
C ALA A 130 -1.82 -22.90 14.01
N GLU A 131 -2.00 -23.63 15.13
CA GLU A 131 -0.88 -24.03 16.00
C GLU A 131 0.14 -24.94 15.28
N ALA A 132 -0.33 -25.86 14.45
CA ALA A 132 0.55 -26.74 13.68
C ALA A 132 1.37 -25.95 12.65
N GLN A 133 0.73 -24.99 11.98
CA GLN A 133 1.41 -24.10 11.03
C GLN A 133 2.45 -23.22 11.74
N ASP A 134 2.09 -22.64 12.89
CA ASP A 134 3.01 -21.83 13.71
C ASP A 134 4.22 -22.66 14.18
N LEU A 135 4.00 -23.92 14.57
CA LEU A 135 5.08 -24.84 14.94
C LEU A 135 5.98 -25.16 13.74
N PHE A 136 5.40 -25.43 12.57
CA PHE A 136 6.15 -25.65 11.34
C PHE A 136 7.02 -24.44 11.01
N ASP A 137 6.46 -23.23 11.02
CA ASP A 137 7.18 -21.99 10.75
C ASP A 137 8.30 -21.74 11.77
N PHE A 138 8.09 -22.16 13.02
CA PHE A 138 9.12 -22.09 14.06
C PHE A 138 10.27 -23.07 13.80
N ILE A 139 9.97 -24.30 13.39
CA ILE A 139 10.97 -25.32 13.05
C ILE A 139 11.73 -24.91 11.78
N TRP A 140 11.02 -24.44 10.76
CA TRP A 140 11.57 -24.01 9.46
C TRP A 140 12.68 -22.96 9.60
N LYS A 141 12.59 -22.08 10.60
CA LYS A 141 13.65 -21.09 10.92
C LYS A 141 15.00 -21.72 11.28
N THR A 142 14.97 -22.91 11.88
CA THR A 142 16.17 -23.64 12.30
C THR A 142 16.52 -24.83 11.40
N HIS A 143 15.52 -25.32 10.66
CA HIS A 143 15.56 -26.52 9.83
C HIS A 143 14.71 -26.27 8.57
N PRO A 144 15.25 -25.56 7.56
CA PRO A 144 14.52 -25.19 6.34
C PRO A 144 14.28 -26.37 5.38
N ASP A 145 14.65 -27.57 5.80
CA ASP A 145 14.44 -28.85 5.12
C ASP A 145 13.19 -29.60 5.64
N CYS A 146 12.40 -28.98 6.52
CA CYS A 146 11.16 -29.58 7.01
C CYS A 146 10.02 -29.45 5.99
N VAL A 147 9.27 -30.52 5.78
CA VAL A 147 8.17 -30.58 4.81
C VAL A 147 6.90 -31.15 5.44
N TRP A 148 5.76 -30.76 4.89
CA TRP A 148 4.49 -31.39 5.24
C TRP A 148 4.33 -32.74 4.54
N ARG A 149 3.94 -33.77 5.29
CA ARG A 149 3.47 -35.05 4.77
C ARG A 149 2.05 -35.28 5.27
N GLY A 150 1.07 -34.83 4.49
CA GLY A 150 -0.31 -34.74 4.98
C GLY A 150 -0.39 -33.70 6.12
N GLN A 151 -0.72 -34.16 7.33
CA GLN A 151 -0.71 -33.34 8.54
C GLN A 151 0.59 -33.46 9.35
N ASP A 152 1.50 -34.36 8.97
CA ASP A 152 2.73 -34.60 9.71
C ASP A 152 3.84 -33.64 9.27
N ILE A 153 4.64 -33.15 10.23
CA ILE A 153 5.83 -32.35 9.97
C ILE A 153 7.03 -33.30 9.90
N VAL A 154 7.68 -33.40 8.75
CA VAL A 154 8.82 -34.29 8.52
C VAL A 154 10.07 -33.47 8.26
N ILE A 155 11.10 -33.68 9.08
CA ILE A 155 12.41 -33.01 8.94
C ILE A 155 13.34 -33.99 8.22
N GLN A 156 13.65 -33.71 6.95
CA GLN A 156 14.33 -34.68 6.08
C GLN A 156 15.76 -34.99 6.55
N SER A 157 16.55 -33.99 6.94
CA SER A 157 17.96 -34.17 7.36
C SER A 157 18.12 -34.97 8.65
N LEU A 158 17.09 -34.96 9.49
CA LEU A 158 17.12 -35.58 10.81
C LEU A 158 16.26 -36.86 10.88
N GLU A 159 15.51 -37.16 9.82
CA GLU A 159 14.52 -38.23 9.76
C GLU A 159 13.55 -38.21 10.97
N VAL A 160 13.18 -37.01 11.42
CA VAL A 160 12.26 -36.80 12.55
C VAL A 160 10.89 -36.44 12.00
N THR A 161 9.84 -37.05 12.56
CA THR A 161 8.44 -36.80 12.24
C THR A 161 7.68 -36.35 13.49
N ILE A 162 6.95 -35.24 13.39
CA ILE A 162 6.05 -34.72 14.40
C ILE A 162 4.63 -34.91 13.90
N ARG A 163 3.82 -35.64 14.68
CA ARG A 163 2.43 -35.94 14.35
C ARG A 163 1.47 -35.12 15.21
N PRO A 164 0.23 -34.87 14.77
CA PRO A 164 -0.83 -34.38 15.64
C PRO A 164 -0.91 -35.25 16.92
N PRO A 165 -1.09 -34.67 18.13
CA PRO A 165 -1.45 -33.28 18.45
C PRO A 165 -0.26 -32.29 18.54
N TYR A 166 0.89 -32.58 17.92
CA TYR A 166 2.06 -31.70 17.87
C TYR A 166 2.67 -31.38 19.24
N GLU A 167 2.57 -32.36 20.14
CA GLU A 167 3.20 -32.33 21.46
C GLU A 167 4.70 -32.66 21.37
N PRO A 168 5.54 -32.19 22.32
CA PRO A 168 6.93 -32.62 22.42
C PRO A 168 7.05 -34.15 22.56
N SER A 169 6.04 -34.81 23.15
CA SER A 169 5.95 -36.27 23.26
C SER A 169 5.59 -36.97 21.94
N SER A 170 5.01 -36.23 20.97
CA SER A 170 4.59 -36.75 19.66
C SER A 170 5.72 -36.71 18.62
N VAL A 171 6.94 -36.34 19.03
CA VAL A 171 8.13 -36.36 18.20
C VAL A 171 8.68 -37.79 18.11
N SER A 172 8.81 -38.29 16.88
CA SER A 172 9.34 -39.62 16.58
C SER A 172 10.51 -39.50 15.60
N GLY A 173 11.55 -40.32 15.76
CA GLY A 173 12.72 -40.27 14.90
C GLY A 173 13.66 -41.45 15.20
N ARG A 174 14.50 -41.80 14.22
CA ARG A 174 15.47 -42.90 14.35
C ARG A 174 16.67 -42.53 15.22
N ASP A 175 17.12 -41.27 15.14
CA ASP A 175 18.22 -40.77 15.97
C ASP A 175 17.68 -40.11 17.26
N ALA A 176 18.17 -40.57 18.41
CA ALA A 176 17.80 -40.05 19.72
C ALA A 176 18.25 -38.59 19.92
N ARG A 177 19.42 -38.21 19.39
CA ARG A 177 19.96 -36.84 19.53
C ARG A 177 19.15 -35.87 18.68
N ALA A 178 18.85 -36.26 17.44
CA ALA A 178 17.97 -35.50 16.57
C ALA A 178 16.57 -35.32 17.18
N LYS A 179 15.98 -36.41 17.69
CA LYS A 179 14.68 -36.38 18.38
C LYS A 179 14.71 -35.41 19.55
N GLU A 180 15.72 -35.49 20.42
CA GLU A 180 15.85 -34.60 21.58
C GLU A 180 15.97 -33.13 21.15
N ARG A 181 16.79 -32.84 20.13
CA ARG A 181 16.92 -31.49 19.58
C ARG A 181 15.58 -30.92 19.10
N ILE A 182 14.81 -31.69 18.33
CA ILE A 182 13.50 -31.26 17.82
C ILE A 182 12.46 -31.15 18.93
N THR A 183 12.51 -32.05 19.91
CA THR A 183 11.68 -31.96 21.13
C THR A 183 11.94 -30.64 21.86
N ASN A 184 13.21 -30.26 22.03
CA ASN A 184 13.59 -28.98 22.65
C ASN A 184 13.11 -27.76 21.84
N VAL A 185 13.13 -27.83 20.51
CA VAL A 185 12.58 -26.78 19.63
C VAL A 185 11.05 -26.66 19.83
N ALA A 186 10.32 -27.78 19.88
CA ALA A 186 8.88 -27.78 20.14
C ALA A 186 8.55 -27.25 21.55
N MET A 187 9.35 -27.57 22.58
CA MET A 187 9.18 -27.00 23.92
C MET A 187 9.40 -25.48 23.92
N LYS A 188 10.46 -24.99 23.24
CA LYS A 188 10.74 -23.55 23.13
C LYS A 188 9.62 -22.80 22.41
N PHE A 189 9.03 -23.39 21.38
CA PHE A 189 7.87 -22.84 20.70
C PHE A 189 6.70 -22.61 21.67
N ARG A 190 6.38 -23.59 22.52
CA ARG A 190 5.31 -23.48 23.53
C ARG A 190 5.58 -22.38 24.55
N GLN A 191 6.78 -22.35 25.11
CA GLN A 191 7.18 -21.31 26.06
C GLN A 191 7.10 -19.91 25.43
N LYS A 192 7.50 -19.78 24.16
CA LYS A 192 7.39 -18.53 23.41
C LYS A 192 5.94 -18.12 23.25
N ARG A 193 5.05 -19.03 22.82
CA ARG A 193 3.62 -18.75 22.66
C ARG A 193 2.95 -18.37 23.97
N GLU A 194 3.26 -19.07 25.06
CA GLU A 194 2.73 -18.76 26.39
C GLU A 194 3.17 -17.35 26.84
N ARG A 195 4.44 -17.00 26.62
CA ARG A 195 4.95 -15.65 26.91
C ARG A 195 4.29 -14.57 26.05
N GLU A 196 4.03 -14.84 24.78
CA GLU A 196 3.35 -13.91 23.88
C GLU A 196 1.87 -13.76 24.26
N ALA A 197 1.19 -14.85 24.62
CA ALA A 197 -0.17 -14.82 25.13
C ALA A 197 -0.27 -14.04 26.46
N ALA A 198 0.68 -14.22 27.37
CA ALA A 198 0.76 -13.45 28.62
C ALA A 198 1.03 -11.95 28.39
N ARG A 199 1.60 -11.56 27.24
CA ARG A 199 1.84 -10.16 26.86
C ARG A 199 0.66 -9.49 26.16
N GLN A 200 -0.35 -10.23 25.73
CA GLN A 200 -1.57 -9.70 25.09
C GLN A 200 -2.84 -9.64 25.98
N PRO A 201 -2.86 -9.00 27.17
CA PRO A 201 -4.14 -8.74 27.86
C PRO A 201 -4.72 -7.31 27.71
N GLN A 202 -4.38 -6.51 26.67
CA GLN A 202 -4.73 -5.06 26.67
C GLN A 202 -5.16 -4.43 25.31
N HIS A 203 -5.75 -5.16 24.36
CA HIS A 203 -6.41 -4.53 23.19
C HIS A 203 -7.79 -5.14 22.97
N GLY A 204 -8.73 -4.80 23.86
CA GLY A 204 -10.09 -5.34 23.80
C GLY A 204 -10.98 -4.95 24.96
N ALA A 205 -10.98 -3.67 25.36
CA ALA A 205 -12.03 -3.12 26.22
C ALA A 205 -12.47 -1.76 25.64
N LEU A 206 -13.48 -1.79 24.78
CA LEU A 206 -14.30 -0.62 24.46
C LEU A 206 -14.98 -0.13 25.73
N LEU A 207 -14.94 1.17 26.02
CA LEU A 207 -16.02 1.98 26.61
C LEU A 207 -15.67 3.50 26.52
N PRO A 208 -16.65 4.43 26.66
CA PRO A 208 -16.81 5.58 25.76
C PRO A 208 -16.46 6.95 26.37
N GLY A 209 -16.23 7.92 25.48
CA GLY A 209 -16.65 9.33 25.61
C GLY A 209 -15.94 10.24 26.62
N GLY A 210 -15.38 11.36 26.15
CA GLY A 210 -15.03 12.51 26.99
C GLY A 210 -13.97 13.41 26.39
N ALA A 211 -14.30 14.68 26.18
CA ALA A 211 -13.57 15.65 25.37
C ALA A 211 -12.34 16.30 26.06
N SER A 212 -11.54 16.96 25.20
CA SER A 212 -10.79 18.23 25.41
C SER A 212 -9.32 18.19 25.86
N ALA A 213 -8.44 18.29 24.83
CA ALA A 213 -7.39 19.30 24.60
C ALA A 213 -6.23 19.49 25.63
N PRO A 214 -5.19 20.30 25.28
CA PRO A 214 -3.98 19.84 24.61
C PRO A 214 -2.73 20.00 25.52
N ASN A 215 -1.65 19.27 25.23
CA ASN A 215 -0.35 19.68 25.79
C ASN A 215 0.84 19.34 24.88
N LEU A 216 1.65 20.38 24.66
CA LEU A 216 3.01 20.35 24.14
C LEU A 216 3.88 19.46 25.03
N ALA A 217 4.72 18.62 24.43
CA ALA A 217 6.15 18.54 24.73
C ALA A 217 6.86 17.50 23.84
N ASN A 218 7.82 18.00 23.05
CA ASN A 218 9.13 17.45 22.74
C ASN A 218 9.39 15.93 22.90
N GLY A 219 9.81 15.30 21.80
CA GLY A 219 10.49 14.02 21.83
C GLY A 219 11.13 13.74 20.47
N ALA A 220 12.44 13.95 20.38
CA ALA A 220 13.26 13.81 19.19
C ALA A 220 13.17 12.41 18.56
N CYS A 221 13.11 12.34 17.23
CA CYS A 221 13.52 11.17 16.47
C CYS A 221 14.69 11.56 15.56
N ASP A 222 15.88 11.16 16.00
CA ASP A 222 17.10 11.11 15.23
C ASP A 222 16.93 10.12 14.08
N SER A 223 17.14 10.58 12.85
CA SER A 223 17.30 9.74 11.67
C SER A 223 18.28 10.44 10.75
N THR A 224 19.53 10.05 10.95
CA THR A 224 20.70 10.47 10.19
C THR A 224 20.53 10.01 8.73
N LEU A 225 20.15 10.94 7.85
CA LEU A 225 20.20 10.74 6.40
C LEU A 225 21.63 10.97 5.92
N VAL A 226 22.26 9.92 5.41
CA VAL A 226 23.55 9.98 4.71
C VAL A 226 23.32 10.60 3.32
N PRO A 227 23.99 11.71 2.94
CA PRO A 227 23.89 12.24 1.59
C PRO A 227 24.65 11.34 0.59
N ARG A 228 24.00 10.95 -0.52
CA ARG A 228 24.66 10.35 -1.68
C ARG A 228 25.42 11.45 -2.42
N GLU A 229 26.75 11.35 -2.45
CA GLU A 229 27.60 12.18 -3.30
C GLU A 229 27.29 11.97 -4.79
N ALA A 230 27.30 13.10 -5.50
CA ALA A 230 27.22 13.20 -6.94
C ALA A 230 28.57 12.79 -7.56
N VAL A 231 28.54 11.90 -8.55
CA VAL A 231 29.69 11.59 -9.39
C VAL A 231 29.57 12.42 -10.67
N GLU A 232 30.43 13.43 -10.80
CA GLU A 232 30.69 14.11 -12.08
C GLU A 232 31.63 13.27 -12.97
N PRO A 233 31.58 13.43 -14.31
CA PRO A 233 32.35 12.63 -15.24
C PRO A 233 33.74 13.23 -15.47
N ALA A 234 34.80 12.43 -15.27
CA ALA A 234 36.15 12.80 -15.65
C ALA A 234 36.51 12.19 -17.01
N ASP A 235 36.56 13.08 -17.99
CA ASP A 235 37.24 12.97 -19.28
C ASP A 235 38.74 12.66 -19.09
N GLY A 236 39.32 11.87 -19.99
CA GLY A 236 40.74 11.51 -19.89
C GLY A 236 41.19 10.32 -20.73
N GLY A 237 41.31 10.51 -22.05
CA GLY A 237 42.36 9.83 -22.83
C GLY A 237 43.75 10.37 -22.46
N PRO A 238 44.86 9.68 -22.80
CA PRO A 238 45.22 9.56 -24.21
C PRO A 238 45.90 8.25 -24.67
N SER A 239 45.82 8.09 -25.99
CA SER A 239 46.72 7.43 -26.95
C SER A 239 48.10 6.94 -26.48
N ALA A 240 48.44 5.69 -26.82
CA ALA A 240 49.51 5.34 -27.75
C ALA A 240 49.85 3.84 -27.66
N THR A 241 49.82 3.12 -28.79
CA THR A 241 51.00 2.39 -29.28
C THR A 241 50.90 2.16 -30.77
N ASP A 242 52.07 2.33 -31.38
CA ASP A 242 52.38 2.40 -32.79
C ASP A 242 52.52 1.00 -33.42
N SER A 243 52.50 1.00 -34.75
CA SER A 243 52.66 -0.13 -35.67
C SER A 243 54.05 -0.79 -35.58
N VAL A 244 54.18 -2.05 -36.00
CA VAL A 244 54.82 -2.46 -37.28
C VAL A 244 55.13 -3.97 -37.34
N SER A 245 54.56 -4.63 -38.36
CA SER A 245 55.17 -5.55 -39.33
C SER A 245 55.81 -6.91 -38.97
N SER A 246 55.52 -7.85 -39.90
CA SER A 246 56.30 -9.03 -40.35
C SER A 246 56.20 -10.32 -39.53
N ARG A 247 56.19 -11.54 -40.09
CA ARG A 247 56.02 -12.15 -41.44
C ARG A 247 56.22 -13.67 -41.20
N VAL A 248 55.73 -14.50 -42.13
CA VAL A 248 56.15 -15.90 -42.43
C VAL A 248 55.51 -17.03 -41.63
N GLY A 249 54.96 -18.00 -42.37
CA GLY A 249 54.65 -19.36 -41.93
C GLY A 249 53.46 -19.94 -42.64
#